data_AF-X1DUG3-F1
#
_entry.id   AF-X1DUG3-F1
#
_cell.length_a   1.000
_cell.length_b   1.000
_cell.length_c   1.000
_cell.angle_alpha   90.00
_cell.angle_beta   90.00
_cell.angle_gamma   90.00
#
_symmetry.space_group_name_H-M   'P 1'
#
loop_
_entity.id
_entity.type
_entity.pdbx_description
1 polymer ?
#
loop_
_entity_poly.entity_id
_entity_poly.type
_entity_poly.pdbx_seq_one_letter_code
_entity_poly.pdbx_strand_id
1 'polypeptide(L)' 'MSYIKKKTTWKGEQIYYVGKHGNDAKDGRSYLNAFLTFTQAIDAINLQSPAIDNYFTIRCAV' A
#
# COMPACT_ATOMS: atom_id res chain seq x y z
N MET A 1 -5.61 -5.71 32.19
CA MET A 1 -6.27 -5.96 30.88
C MET A 1 -5.41 -5.32 29.80
N SER A 2 -4.51 -6.06 29.15
CA SER A 2 -3.62 -5.51 28.11
C SER A 2 -4.19 -5.89 26.75
N TYR A 3 -4.64 -4.91 25.96
CA TYR A 3 -5.19 -5.14 24.64
C TYR A 3 -4.04 -5.18 23.63
N ILE A 4 -3.63 -6.38 23.23
CA ILE A 4 -2.73 -6.56 22.08
C ILE A 4 -3.58 -6.33 20.83
N LYS A 5 -3.45 -5.16 20.18
CA LYS A 5 -3.99 -4.95 18.82
C LYS A 5 -3.22 -5.88 17.88
N LYS A 6 -3.76 -7.08 17.61
CA LYS A 6 -3.25 -7.92 16.53
C LYS A 6 -3.41 -7.12 15.23
N LYS A 7 -2.29 -6.79 14.60
CA LYS A 7 -2.26 -6.19 13.27
C LYS A 7 -2.81 -7.27 12.33
N THR A 8 -4.09 -7.19 11.98
CA THR A 8 -4.71 -8.13 11.04
C THR A 8 -4.15 -7.81 9.65
N THR A 9 -3.03 -8.43 9.31
CA THR A 9 -2.52 -8.48 7.94
C THR A 9 -3.13 -9.71 7.30
N TRP A 10 -4.02 -9.51 6.35
CA TRP A 10 -4.63 -10.59 5.60
C TRP A 10 -3.54 -11.24 4.74
N LYS A 11 -3.47 -12.57 4.71
CA LYS A 11 -2.55 -13.29 3.84
C LYS A 11 -2.89 -12.88 2.40
N GLY A 12 -1.97 -12.21 1.71
CA GLY A 12 -2.18 -11.65 0.37
C GLY A 12 -2.47 -10.14 0.30
N GLU A 13 -2.46 -9.41 1.43
CA GLU A 13 -2.65 -7.94 1.44
C GLU A 13 -1.58 -7.22 0.60
N GLN A 14 -2.01 -6.56 -0.48
CA GLN A 14 -1.14 -5.69 -1.28
C GLN A 14 -1.11 -4.29 -0.66
N ILE A 15 0.04 -3.92 -0.10
CA ILE A 15 0.21 -2.62 0.55
C ILE A 15 0.99 -1.69 -0.36
N TYR A 16 0.40 -0.54 -0.67
CA TYR A 16 1.04 0.56 -1.37
C TYR A 16 1.15 1.78 -0.45
N TYR A 17 2.26 2.51 -0.56
CA TYR A 17 2.58 3.66 0.26
C TYR A 17 2.54 4.93 -0.59
N VAL A 18 1.93 5.99 -0.06
CA VAL A 18 1.86 7.32 -0.69
C VAL A 18 2.38 8.35 0.32
N GLY A 19 3.27 9.25 -0.09
CA GLY A 19 3.85 10.24 0.82
C GLY A 19 4.24 11.53 0.12
N LYS A 20 4.28 12.64 0.87
CA LYS A 20 4.64 13.97 0.36
C LYS A 20 6.03 14.01 -0.28
N HIS A 21 6.94 13.19 0.22
CA HIS A 21 8.32 13.04 -0.28
C HIS A 21 8.47 11.83 -1.22
N GLY A 22 7.35 11.25 -1.66
CA GLY A 22 7.31 10.14 -2.59
C GLY A 22 7.67 10.56 -4.02
N ASN A 23 7.67 9.57 -4.90
CA ASN A 23 7.91 9.77 -6.34
C ASN A 23 7.12 8.71 -7.12
N ASP A 24 6.30 9.16 -8.08
CA ASP A 24 5.42 8.30 -8.88
C ASP A 24 6.17 7.34 -9.82
N ALA A 25 7.46 7.55 -10.03
CA ALA A 25 8.33 6.62 -10.75
C ALA A 25 8.80 5.41 -9.90
N LYS A 26 8.47 5.37 -8.59
CA LYS A 26 8.84 4.27 -7.69
C LYS A 26 7.79 3.15 -7.70
N ASP A 27 8.03 2.08 -6.95
CA ASP A 27 7.13 0.93 -6.89
C ASP A 27 6.02 1.04 -5.82
N GLY A 28 6.10 2.01 -4.91
CA GLY A 28 5.14 2.21 -3.84
C GLY A 28 5.11 1.11 -2.77
N ARG A 29 6.03 0.13 -2.78
CA ARG A 29 5.94 -1.06 -1.90
C ARG A 29 6.57 -0.90 -0.52
N SER A 30 7.17 0.26 -0.26
CA SER A 30 7.73 0.61 1.05
C SER A 30 7.64 2.11 1.31
N TYR A 31 7.81 2.53 2.56
CA TYR A 31 7.88 3.95 2.94
C TYR A 31 8.97 4.71 2.16
N LEU A 32 10.14 4.10 1.95
CA LEU A 32 11.24 4.71 1.20
C LEU A 32 10.94 4.83 -0.30
N ASN A 33 10.07 3.96 -0.81
CA ASN A 33 9.67 3.93 -2.21
C ASN A 33 8.22 4.37 -2.45
N ALA A 34 7.66 5.16 -1.53
CA ALA A 34 6.28 5.63 -1.64
C ALA A 34 6.04 6.41 -2.95
N PHE A 35 4.84 6.24 -3.50
CA PHE A 35 4.31 7.10 -4.56
C PHE A 35 4.12 8.53 -4.03
N LEU A 36 4.14 9.51 -4.94
CA LEU A 36 3.81 10.89 -4.61
C LEU A 36 2.29 11.08 -4.57
N THR A 37 1.56 10.42 -5.47
CA THR A 37 0.12 10.60 -5.65
C THR A 37 -0.70 9.34 -5.36
N PHE A 38 -1.94 9.53 -4.93
CA PHE A 38 -2.91 8.43 -4.79
C PHE A 38 -3.27 7.81 -6.13
N THR A 39 -3.30 8.61 -7.20
CA THR A 39 -3.58 8.14 -8.56
C THR A 39 -2.60 7.05 -8.97
N GLN A 40 -1.31 7.29 -8.80
CA GLN A 40 -0.29 6.31 -9.16
C GLN A 40 -0.41 5.01 -8.34
N ALA A 41 -0.75 5.12 -7.05
CA ALA A 41 -0.99 3.95 -6.20
C ALA A 41 -2.19 3.12 -6.72
N ILE A 42 -3.26 3.78 -7.14
CA ILE A 42 -4.45 3.14 -7.70
C ILE A 42 -4.13 2.48 -9.05
N ASP A 43 -3.39 3.15 -9.92
CA ASP A 43 -2.97 2.58 -11.21
C ASP A 43 -2.11 1.33 -11.03
N ALA A 44 -1.19 1.34 -10.06
CA ALA A 44 -0.37 0.18 -9.72
C ALA A 44 -1.21 -1.01 -9.20
N ILE A 45 -2.26 -0.73 -8.42
CA ILE A 45 -3.23 -1.75 -7.96
C ILE A 45 -4.00 -2.32 -9.16
N ASN A 46 -4.50 -1.47 -10.05
CA ASN A 46 -5.30 -1.88 -11.21
C ASN A 46 -4.51 -2.70 -12.24
N LEU A 47 -3.19 -2.52 -12.32
CA LEU A 47 -2.30 -3.34 -13.15
C LEU A 47 -2.12 -4.76 -12.60
N GLN A 48 -2.48 -5.01 -11.33
CA GLN A 48 -2.42 -6.35 -10.77
C GLN A 48 -3.67 -7.13 -11.20
N SER A 49 -3.45 -8.29 -11.84
CA SER A 49 -4.54 -9.22 -12.16
C SER A 49 -5.27 -9.62 -10.86
N PRO A 50 -6.61 -9.70 -10.85
CA PRO A 50 -7.35 -10.06 -9.66
C PRO A 50 -6.88 -11.41 -9.12
N ALA A 51 -6.32 -11.40 -7.91
CA ALA A 51 -5.92 -12.60 -7.18
C ALA A 51 -7.02 -12.97 -6.18
N ILE A 52 -6.93 -14.17 -5.61
CA ILE A 52 -7.88 -14.69 -4.60
C ILE A 52 -7.93 -13.75 -3.37
N ASP A 53 -6.91 -12.89 -3.21
CA ASP A 53 -6.73 -11.94 -2.12
C ASP A 53 -6.81 -10.47 -2.62
N ASN A 54 -7.90 -10.08 -3.30
CA ASN A 54 -8.12 -8.71 -3.84
C ASN A 54 -8.29 -7.59 -2.78
N TYR A 55 -7.61 -7.70 -1.64
CA TYR A 55 -7.55 -6.66 -0.63
C TYR A 55 -6.25 -5.86 -0.80
N PHE A 56 -6.42 -4.57 -1.09
CA PHE A 56 -5.32 -3.62 -1.12
C PHE A 56 -5.47 -2.58 -0.02
N THR A 57 -4.33 -2.08 0.46
CA THR A 57 -4.28 -1.01 1.45
C THR A 57 -3.34 0.08 0.96
N ILE A 58 -3.85 1.31 0.89
CA ILE A 58 -3.00 2.49 0.65
C ILE A 58 -2.68 3.12 2.01
N ARG A 59 -1.38 3.26 2.31
CA ARG A 59 -0.90 3.86 3.56
C ARG A 59 -0.21 5.18 3.30
N CYS A 60 -0.57 6.19 4.08
CA CYS A 60 0.17 7.45 4.07
C CYS A 60 1.51 7.27 4.78
N ALA A 61 2.60 7.52 4.07
CA ALA A 61 3.94 7.72 4.60
C ALA A 61 4.06 9.21 4.97
N VAL A 62 4.17 9.48 6.27
CA VAL A 62 4.41 10.84 6.81
C VAL A 62 5.86 11.21 6.57
#